data_AF-A0A956IJV0-F1
#
_entry.id   AF-A0A956IJV0-F1
#
_cell.length_a   1.000
_cell.length_b   1.000
_cell.length_c   1.000
_cell.angle_alpha   90.00
_cell.angle_beta   90.00
_cell.angle_gamma   90.00
#
_symmetry.space_group_name_H-M   'P 1'
#
loop_
_entity.id
_entity.type
_entity.pdbx_description
1 polymer ?
#
loop_
_entity_poly.entity_id
_entity_poly.type
_entity_poly.pdbx_seq_one_letter_code
_entity_poly.pdbx_strand_id
1 'polypeptide(L)'
;DFAHHPTAVKETVAGLRRRHPEGTLWVVYEPRTATACRALHQAAYLEAFDAADQVVLSPLGRSNIPEEERLDLGALAAGLAERGVTTTQAPSLDAIVEQLARQARPGDTVALLSNGAFGGIHERVLAALERRSQG
;
A
#
# COMPACT_ATOMS: atom_id res chain seq x y z
N ASP A 1 10.15 1.00 -1.44
CA ASP A 1 10.56 2.41 -1.61
C ASP A 1 10.30 3.14 -0.30
N PHE A 2 11.15 4.09 0.06
CA PHE A 2 11.07 4.91 1.29
C PHE A 2 10.01 6.01 1.19
N ALA A 3 9.30 6.13 0.06
CA ALA A 3 8.20 7.06 -0.11
C ALA A 3 7.08 6.82 0.93
N HIS A 4 6.98 7.72 1.90
CA HIS A 4 5.97 7.68 2.96
C HIS A 4 5.19 8.99 3.11
N HIS A 5 5.72 10.10 2.57
CA HIS A 5 4.99 11.36 2.43
C HIS A 5 4.11 11.32 1.17
N PRO A 6 2.88 11.87 1.17
CA PRO A 6 1.96 11.77 0.02
C PRO A 6 2.57 12.20 -1.31
N THR A 7 3.36 13.28 -1.34
CA THR A 7 4.04 13.74 -2.55
C THR A 7 4.97 12.66 -3.12
N ALA A 8 5.82 12.06 -2.28
CA ALA A 8 6.74 11.02 -2.70
C ALA A 8 5.96 9.76 -3.13
N VAL A 9 4.89 9.40 -2.40
CA VAL A 9 4.00 8.29 -2.79
C VAL A 9 3.41 8.55 -4.18
N LYS A 10 2.87 9.75 -4.43
CA LYS A 10 2.29 10.15 -5.72
C LYS A 10 3.31 10.03 -6.85
N GLU A 11 4.51 10.55 -6.66
CA GLU A 11 5.59 10.50 -7.64
C GLU A 11 6.02 9.06 -7.94
N THR A 12 6.19 8.24 -6.91
CA THR A 12 6.54 6.82 -7.05
C THR A 12 5.45 6.04 -7.78
N VAL A 13 4.19 6.14 -7.34
CA VAL A 13 3.07 5.39 -7.96
C VAL A 13 2.87 5.82 -9.41
N ALA A 14 2.88 7.12 -9.70
CA ALA A 14 2.77 7.62 -11.06
C ALA A 14 3.97 7.21 -11.94
N GLY A 15 5.19 7.21 -11.37
CA GLY A 15 6.40 6.76 -12.05
C GLY A 15 6.34 5.27 -12.42
N LEU A 16 5.89 4.43 -11.48
CA LEU A 16 5.72 2.99 -11.70
C LEU A 16 4.67 2.72 -12.78
N ARG A 17 3.52 3.39 -12.73
CA ARG A 17 2.47 3.21 -13.76
C ARG A 17 2.95 3.62 -15.15
N ARG A 18 3.75 4.69 -15.28
CA ARG A 18 4.35 5.08 -16.57
C ARG A 18 5.36 4.05 -17.07
N ARG A 19 6.18 3.49 -16.17
CA ARG A 19 7.23 2.53 -16.52
C ARG A 19 6.68 1.15 -16.85
N HIS A 20 5.63 0.75 -16.17
CA HIS A 20 4.90 -0.50 -16.37
C HIS A 20 3.47 -0.11 -16.70
N PRO A 21 3.09 0.12 -17.98
CA PRO A 21 1.75 0.59 -18.36
C PRO A 21 0.71 -0.54 -18.47
N GLU A 22 1.16 -1.79 -18.52
CA GLU A 22 0.30 -2.98 -18.57
C GLU A 22 0.28 -3.71 -17.22
N GLY A 23 -0.71 -4.59 -17.02
CA GLY A 23 -0.90 -5.33 -15.78
C GLY A 23 -1.39 -4.47 -14.62
N THR A 24 -1.74 -5.13 -13.51
CA THR A 24 -2.25 -4.49 -12.30
C THR A 24 -1.09 -3.86 -11.53
N LEU A 25 -1.20 -2.58 -11.18
CA LEU A 25 -0.31 -1.92 -10.23
C LEU A 25 -0.88 -2.06 -8.82
N TRP A 26 -0.27 -2.96 -8.06
CA TRP A 26 -0.51 -3.14 -6.63
C TRP A 26 0.38 -2.19 -5.83
N VAL A 27 -0.20 -1.42 -4.93
CA VAL A 27 0.51 -0.55 -3.99
C VAL A 27 0.19 -1.00 -2.57
N VAL A 28 1.18 -1.56 -1.89
CA VAL A 28 1.11 -1.87 -0.46
C VAL A 28 1.71 -0.71 0.32
N TYR A 29 0.96 -0.14 1.26
CA TYR A 29 1.38 1.04 2.00
C TYR A 29 1.39 0.80 3.52
N GLU A 30 2.54 1.07 4.16
CA GLU A 30 2.72 1.05 5.62
C GLU A 30 2.86 2.47 6.20
N PRO A 31 1.80 3.04 6.82
CA PRO A 31 1.93 4.27 7.58
C PRO A 31 2.68 3.98 8.90
N ARG A 32 3.90 4.51 9.05
CA ARG A 32 4.77 4.23 10.22
C ARG A 32 5.32 5.46 10.93
N THR A 33 5.50 6.57 10.22
CA THR A 33 6.04 7.78 10.84
C THR A 33 4.97 8.50 11.66
N ALA A 34 5.40 9.32 12.62
CA ALA A 34 4.49 10.13 13.42
C ALA A 34 3.56 11.00 12.55
N THR A 35 4.09 11.54 11.45
CA THR A 35 3.30 12.34 10.50
C THR A 35 2.40 11.48 9.62
N ALA A 36 2.89 10.35 9.10
CA ALA A 36 2.11 9.48 8.21
C ALA A 36 0.95 8.78 8.92
N CYS A 37 1.10 8.45 10.21
CA CYS A 37 0.04 7.85 11.01
C CYS A 37 -1.01 8.86 11.49
N ARG A 38 -0.90 10.15 11.14
CA ARG A 38 -1.89 11.17 11.49
C ARG A 38 -2.71 11.63 10.28
N ALA A 39 -3.89 12.18 10.55
CA ALA A 39 -4.81 12.72 9.55
C ALA A 39 -4.33 14.00 8.84
N LEU A 40 -3.12 14.54 9.15
CA LEU A 40 -2.58 15.76 8.53
C LEU A 40 -2.59 15.73 7.01
N HIS A 41 -2.46 14.54 6.42
CA HIS A 41 -2.39 14.35 4.98
C HIS A 41 -3.49 13.43 4.42
N GLN A 42 -4.59 13.26 5.16
CA GLN A 42 -5.70 12.38 4.77
C GLN A 42 -6.15 12.59 3.31
N ALA A 43 -6.45 13.84 2.94
CA ALA A 43 -6.88 14.19 1.60
C ALA A 43 -5.76 14.02 0.56
N ALA A 44 -4.52 14.35 0.91
CA ALA A 44 -3.38 14.25 0.00
C ALA A 44 -3.06 12.79 -0.37
N TYR A 45 -3.31 11.83 0.53
CA TYR A 45 -3.15 10.41 0.21
C TYR A 45 -4.15 9.90 -0.82
N LEU A 46 -5.35 10.49 -0.91
CA LEU A 46 -6.32 10.12 -1.94
C LEU A 46 -5.72 10.31 -3.34
N GLU A 47 -5.12 11.48 -3.59
CA GLU A 47 -4.45 11.76 -4.86
C GLU A 47 -3.15 10.99 -5.05
N ALA A 48 -2.48 10.62 -3.95
CA ALA A 48 -1.20 9.95 -4.02
C ALA A 48 -1.30 8.53 -4.59
N PHE A 49 -2.48 7.92 -4.50
CA PHE A 49 -2.73 6.55 -4.99
C PHE A 49 -3.54 6.50 -6.28
N ASP A 50 -3.88 7.63 -6.91
CA ASP A 50 -4.73 7.68 -8.13
C ASP A 50 -4.26 6.79 -9.28
N ALA A 51 -2.94 6.62 -9.41
CA ALA A 51 -2.36 5.83 -10.50
C ALA A 51 -2.25 4.33 -10.17
N ALA A 52 -2.69 3.90 -8.98
CA ALA A 52 -2.73 2.50 -8.58
C ALA A 52 -4.06 1.84 -8.99
N ASP A 53 -4.00 0.56 -9.33
CA ASP A 53 -5.21 -0.24 -9.58
C ASP A 53 -5.72 -0.88 -8.27
N GLN A 54 -4.79 -1.31 -7.42
CA GLN A 54 -5.04 -1.98 -6.16
C GLN A 54 -4.20 -1.36 -5.05
N VAL A 55 -4.82 -0.93 -3.95
CA VAL A 55 -4.14 -0.44 -2.75
C VAL A 55 -4.39 -1.39 -1.59
N VAL A 56 -3.32 -1.82 -0.92
CA VAL A 56 -3.40 -2.60 0.32
C VAL A 56 -2.81 -1.78 1.46
N LEU A 57 -3.67 -1.35 2.38
CA LEU A 57 -3.28 -0.58 3.56
C LEU A 57 -2.94 -1.53 4.70
N SER A 58 -1.75 -1.40 5.28
CA SER A 58 -1.43 -2.09 6.54
C SER A 58 -2.05 -1.37 7.74
N PRO A 59 -2.07 -2.00 8.92
CA PRO A 59 -2.36 -1.29 10.17
C PRO A 59 -1.36 -0.15 10.41
N LEU A 60 -1.77 0.85 11.20
CA LEU A 60 -0.88 1.93 11.62
C LEU A 60 0.31 1.38 12.41
N GLY A 61 1.52 1.73 12.00
CA GLY A 61 2.77 1.32 12.67
C GLY A 61 3.01 2.01 14.03
N ARG A 62 2.07 2.85 14.50
CA ARG A 62 2.11 3.53 15.79
C ARG A 62 0.74 3.49 16.46
N SER A 63 0.70 3.04 17.70
CA SER A 63 -0.51 2.98 18.53
C SER A 63 -0.68 4.18 19.46
N ASN A 64 0.36 4.99 19.65
CA ASN A 64 0.40 6.08 20.64
C ASN A 64 -0.06 7.44 20.10
N ILE A 65 -0.88 7.45 19.04
CA ILE A 65 -1.46 8.68 18.47
C ILE A 65 -2.90 8.82 19.00
N PRO A 66 -3.35 10.01 19.43
CA PRO A 66 -4.75 10.26 19.80
C PRO A 66 -5.70 9.87 18.67
N GLU A 67 -6.86 9.30 18.99
CA GLU A 67 -7.77 8.74 17.98
C GLU A 67 -8.23 9.78 16.96
N GLU A 68 -8.54 10.98 17.44
CA GLU A 68 -8.93 12.15 16.65
C GLU A 68 -7.82 12.69 15.73
N GLU A 69 -6.57 12.35 16.00
CA GLU A 69 -5.42 12.74 15.18
C GLU A 69 -5.01 11.64 14.20
N ARG A 70 -5.48 10.40 14.35
CA ARG A 70 -5.01 9.25 13.56
C ARG A 70 -5.42 9.38 12.10
N LEU A 71 -4.56 8.90 11.22
CA LEU A 71 -4.93 8.64 9.84
C LEU A 71 -6.09 7.64 9.84
N ASP A 72 -7.21 8.03 9.25
CA ASP A 72 -8.39 7.18 9.14
C ASP A 72 -8.25 6.31 7.90
N LEU A 73 -7.85 5.05 8.10
CA LEU A 73 -7.71 4.07 7.02
C LEU A 73 -9.05 3.68 6.41
N GLY A 74 -10.15 3.77 7.18
CA GLY A 74 -11.53 3.57 6.72
C GLY A 74 -11.95 4.63 5.73
N ALA A 75 -11.85 5.89 6.14
CA ALA A 75 -12.15 7.04 5.28
C ALA A 75 -11.21 7.08 4.06
N LEU A 76 -9.93 6.73 4.23
CA LEU A 76 -8.99 6.64 3.11
C LEU A 76 -9.43 5.59 2.09
N ALA A 77 -9.77 4.37 2.55
CA ALA A 77 -10.22 3.30 1.67
C ALA A 77 -11.54 3.65 0.95
N ALA A 78 -12.49 4.26 1.66
CA ALA A 78 -13.74 4.72 1.07
C ALA A 78 -13.50 5.79 -0.01
N GLY A 79 -12.70 6.81 0.31
CA GLY A 79 -12.38 7.87 -0.65
C GLY A 79 -11.60 7.38 -1.87
N LEU A 80 -10.72 6.38 -1.70
CA LEU A 80 -10.03 5.74 -2.84
C LEU A 80 -10.99 4.94 -3.71
N ALA A 81 -11.95 4.24 -3.10
CA ALA A 81 -12.98 3.51 -3.85
C ALA A 81 -13.85 4.44 -4.70
N GLU A 82 -14.22 5.62 -4.17
CA GLU A 82 -14.94 6.66 -4.93
C GLU A 82 -14.15 7.16 -6.15
N ARG A 83 -12.82 7.03 -6.12
CA ARG A 83 -11.90 7.40 -7.21
C ARG A 83 -11.59 6.24 -8.16
N GLY A 84 -12.24 5.09 -7.97
CA GLY A 84 -12.06 3.90 -8.80
C GLY A 84 -10.85 3.05 -8.42
N VAL A 85 -10.19 3.33 -7.31
CA VAL A 85 -9.04 2.54 -6.82
C VAL A 85 -9.54 1.44 -5.89
N THR A 86 -9.32 0.18 -6.26
CA THR A 86 -9.73 -0.93 -5.39
C THR A 86 -8.83 -0.95 -4.16
N THR A 87 -9.42 -0.84 -2.96
CA THR A 87 -8.64 -0.70 -1.72
C THR A 87 -9.03 -1.76 -0.69
N THR A 88 -8.04 -2.38 -0.06
CA THR A 88 -8.21 -3.32 1.04
C THR A 88 -7.43 -2.86 2.26
N GLN A 89 -8.04 -2.92 3.44
CA GLN A 89 -7.34 -2.81 4.71
C GLN A 89 -6.99 -4.20 5.21
N ALA A 90 -5.70 -4.53 5.25
CA ALA A 90 -5.24 -5.81 5.72
C ALA A 90 -5.05 -5.77 7.25
N PRO A 91 -5.51 -6.79 8.00
CA PRO A 91 -5.39 -6.81 9.46
C PRO A 91 -3.96 -7.09 9.93
N SER A 92 -3.09 -7.60 9.07
CA SER A 92 -1.72 -7.97 9.41
C SER A 92 -0.85 -8.06 8.16
N LEU A 93 0.47 -8.12 8.39
CA LEU A 93 1.45 -8.37 7.33
C LEU A 93 1.21 -9.70 6.62
N ASP A 94 0.82 -10.72 7.38
CA ASP A 94 0.57 -12.06 6.87
C ASP A 94 -0.61 -12.06 5.89
N ALA A 95 -1.67 -11.31 6.23
CA ALA A 95 -2.83 -11.15 5.35
C ALA A 95 -2.47 -10.42 4.05
N ILE A 96 -1.56 -9.44 4.09
CA ILE A 96 -1.05 -8.77 2.88
C ILE A 96 -0.33 -9.78 1.98
N VAL A 97 0.60 -10.56 2.57
CA VAL A 97 1.38 -11.56 1.83
C VAL A 97 0.46 -12.61 1.21
N GLU A 98 -0.51 -13.11 1.96
CA GLU A 98 -1.49 -14.09 1.48
C GLU A 98 -2.34 -13.52 0.33
N GLN A 99 -2.82 -12.27 0.47
CA GLN A 99 -3.62 -11.63 -0.57
C GLN A 99 -2.83 -11.46 -1.87
N LEU A 100 -1.61 -10.93 -1.80
CA LEU A 100 -0.74 -10.78 -2.96
C LEU A 100 -0.42 -12.14 -3.59
N ALA A 101 -0.06 -13.13 -2.76
CA ALA A 101 0.22 -14.48 -3.24
C ALA A 101 -0.99 -15.10 -3.91
N ARG A 102 -2.22 -14.80 -3.48
CA ARG A 102 -3.44 -15.34 -4.11
C ARG A 102 -3.82 -14.61 -5.40
N GLN A 103 -3.66 -13.29 -5.45
CA GLN A 103 -4.32 -12.46 -6.45
C GLN A 103 -3.38 -11.87 -7.52
N ALA A 104 -2.12 -11.61 -7.20
CA ALA A 104 -1.17 -11.05 -8.16
C ALA A 104 -0.90 -12.03 -9.30
N ARG A 105 -0.75 -11.53 -10.53
CA ARG A 105 -0.57 -12.33 -11.75
C ARG A 105 0.75 -12.01 -12.44
N PRO A 106 1.27 -12.91 -13.30
CA PRO A 106 2.37 -12.55 -14.20
C PRO A 106 2.03 -11.28 -14.98
N GLY A 107 2.96 -10.33 -15.02
CA GLY A 107 2.77 -9.01 -15.64
C GLY A 107 2.29 -7.92 -14.68
N ASP A 108 1.80 -8.26 -13.47
CA ASP A 108 1.50 -7.27 -12.45
C ASP A 108 2.78 -6.65 -11.86
N THR A 109 2.65 -5.41 -11.39
CA THR A 109 3.70 -4.71 -10.63
C THR A 109 3.26 -4.56 -9.18
N VAL A 110 4.14 -4.94 -8.23
CA VAL A 110 3.87 -4.78 -6.79
C VAL A 110 4.86 -3.78 -6.19
N ALA A 111 4.33 -2.64 -5.76
CA ALA A 111 5.05 -1.59 -5.06
C ALA A 111 4.85 -1.75 -3.55
N LEU A 112 5.95 -1.93 -2.81
CA LEU A 112 5.94 -1.96 -1.35
C LEU A 112 6.49 -0.63 -0.83
N LEU A 113 5.61 0.20 -0.27
CA LEU A 113 5.90 1.55 0.20
C LEU A 113 5.89 1.60 1.72
N SER A 114 7.06 1.73 2.32
CA SER A 114 7.26 1.73 3.77
C SER A 114 8.53 2.52 4.11
N ASN A 115 8.58 3.05 5.33
CA ASN A 115 9.77 3.70 5.89
C ASN A 115 10.53 2.80 6.88
N GLY A 116 10.56 1.49 6.64
CA GLY A 116 11.31 0.55 7.47
C GLY A 116 11.42 -0.84 6.84
N ALA A 117 11.86 -1.82 7.61
CA ALA A 117 12.00 -3.19 7.13
C ALA A 117 10.65 -3.85 6.74
N PHE A 118 9.52 -3.25 7.13
CA PHE A 118 8.17 -3.76 6.89
C PHE A 118 8.02 -5.27 7.20
N GLY A 119 8.71 -5.74 8.25
CA GLY A 119 8.73 -7.16 8.63
C GLY A 119 9.32 -8.12 7.58
N GLY A 120 10.22 -7.65 6.70
CA GLY A 120 10.78 -8.44 5.61
C GLY A 120 9.77 -8.77 4.52
N ILE A 121 8.78 -7.90 4.30
CA ILE A 121 7.67 -8.18 3.38
C ILE A 121 8.15 -8.52 1.96
N HIS A 122 9.25 -7.92 1.51
CA HIS A 122 9.81 -8.18 0.19
C HIS A 122 10.14 -9.66 0.02
N GLU A 123 10.94 -10.21 0.93
CA GLU A 123 11.35 -11.61 0.91
C GLU A 123 10.15 -12.55 1.10
N ARG A 124 9.22 -12.16 1.97
CA ARG A 124 8.02 -12.95 2.27
C ARG A 124 7.07 -13.07 1.07
N VAL A 125 6.84 -11.97 0.34
CA VAL A 125 6.01 -11.94 -0.87
C VAL A 125 6.66 -12.76 -1.97
N LEU A 126 7.96 -12.58 -2.22
CA LEU A 126 8.69 -13.35 -3.23
C LEU A 126 8.60 -14.85 -2.96
N ALA A 127 8.92 -15.27 -1.73
CA ALA A 127 8.85 -16.68 -1.34
C ALA A 127 7.42 -17.26 -1.46
N ALA A 128 6.39 -16.46 -1.20
CA ALA A 128 5.00 -16.90 -1.36
C ALA A 128 4.59 -17.05 -2.83
N LEU A 129 5.00 -16.13 -3.70
CA LEU A 129 4.75 -16.21 -5.13
C LEU A 129 5.49 -17.38 -5.79
N GLU A 130 6.74 -17.62 -5.38
CA GLU A 130 7.54 -18.76 -5.84
C GLU A 130 6.87 -20.09 -5.47
N ARG A 131 6.46 -20.27 -4.20
CA ARG A 131 5.74 -21.47 -3.75
C ARG A 131 4.46 -21.72 -4.56
N ARG A 132 3.72 -20.66 -4.89
CA ARG A 132 2.51 -20.78 -5.72
C ARG A 132 2.83 -21.20 -7.15
N SER A 133 3.93 -20.72 -7.73
CA SER A 133 4.31 -21.09 -9.10
C SER A 133 4.77 -22.54 -9.25
N GLN A 134 5.11 -23.21 -8.14
CA GLN A 134 5.62 -24.58 -8.09
C GLN A 134 4.54 -25.62 -7.75
N GLY A 135 3.35 -25.20 -7.32
CA GLY A 135 2.21 -26.07 -7.00
C GLY A 135 1.13 -25.98 -8.07
#